data_AF-A0A949HX20-F1
#
_entry.id   AF-A0A949HX20-F1
#
_cell.length_a   1.000
_cell.length_b   1.000
_cell.length_c   1.000
_cell.angle_alpha   90.00
_cell.angle_beta   90.00
_cell.angle_gamma   90.00
#
_symmetry.space_group_name_H-M   'P 1'
#
loop_
_entity.id
_entity.type
_entity.pdbx_description
1 polymer ?
#
loop_
_entity_poly.entity_id
_entity_poly.type
_entity_poly.pdbx_seq_one_letter_code
_entity_poly.pdbx_strand_id
1 'polypeptide(L)'
;DSNPSQILGSLNANGYVILQNSAGFYVGGQAAIRAHGLVMTTASAPALNLGSGGPWAFSAPPPTAKIINYGTINIDGGGSAFVIADDIENHGTISAPGGNVGLYAGEEVLVSMAPDGRGLSAKVTLPQGSVDNEGRLAADGGSIALQAQMVNQDGVIQADSAKDVNGTIELLASKSVSLGASSDISANGDSMATSPSAGGSVTIKAGESFADTAGSAISVAGGARGGDGGRVEICAPEMGAINSVVSGQAADGFSGGNLTIDPVNVWLASANTDPGAQSGYTVLNVNNYSGMAIINVQADDNIALNTIWSLPDEFALTKPASLTLSAGKNIIFESGSGIRAGKNWNVSLNAGTSFVAGQPKPASGSYGIYLDGNAYLQAQDGKISLTAANEVQVGWSGTAATTGSANSGTGYINTLNGGEIDVTATYGDVNTGSGSSGFQYLATAPYFEPSPTVGGISTVAGGNVNITAGGNVVSFPADLKFVDSSGNTTVSPADPGTGAFGSEAGNVTINAGGSVYGNFVLVNGVGTINAVGDIGSPDSPA
;
A
#
# COMPACT_ATOMS: atom_id res chain seq x y z
N ASP A 1 -11.38 48.98 -1.95
CA ASP A 1 -10.84 48.87 -3.31
C ASP A 1 -11.43 47.62 -3.92
N SER A 2 -11.87 47.67 -5.17
CA SER A 2 -12.49 46.54 -5.87
C SER A 2 -11.51 45.80 -6.80
N ASN A 3 -10.25 46.24 -6.87
CA ASN A 3 -9.26 45.67 -7.76
C ASN A 3 -8.34 44.67 -7.04
N PRO A 4 -7.89 43.60 -7.72
CA PRO A 4 -6.88 42.71 -7.19
C PRO A 4 -5.57 43.47 -6.93
N SER A 5 -4.87 43.09 -5.87
CA SER A 5 -3.55 43.63 -5.58
C SER A 5 -2.53 43.07 -6.56
N GLN A 6 -1.87 43.94 -7.32
CA GLN A 6 -0.80 43.57 -8.23
C GLN A 6 0.57 43.80 -7.58
N ILE A 7 1.30 42.73 -7.31
CA ILE A 7 2.67 42.77 -6.81
C ILE A 7 3.59 42.51 -8.00
N LEU A 8 4.16 43.60 -8.53
CA LEU A 8 5.02 43.55 -9.73
C LEU A 8 6.50 43.79 -9.41
N GLY A 9 6.81 44.17 -8.17
CA GLY A 9 8.16 44.51 -7.70
C GLY A 9 8.57 43.70 -6.48
N SER A 10 9.39 44.28 -5.60
CA SER A 10 9.86 43.60 -4.39
C SER A 10 9.13 44.05 -3.12
N LEU A 11 8.74 43.09 -2.29
CA LEU A 11 8.25 43.29 -0.93
C LEU A 11 9.22 42.60 0.02
N ASN A 12 9.88 43.34 0.91
CA ASN A 12 10.86 42.80 1.85
C ASN A 12 10.49 43.17 3.29
N ALA A 13 10.46 42.18 4.16
CA ALA A 13 10.27 42.34 5.60
C ALA A 13 11.17 41.36 6.36
N ASN A 14 11.63 41.74 7.54
CA ASN A 14 12.35 40.87 8.46
C ASN A 14 11.43 40.15 9.47
N GLY A 15 10.13 40.47 9.45
CA GLY A 15 9.10 39.89 10.32
C GLY A 15 7.97 39.26 9.53
N TYR A 16 6.78 39.23 10.13
CA TYR A 16 5.57 38.71 9.50
C TYR A 16 4.91 39.75 8.60
N VAL A 17 4.45 39.29 7.44
CA VAL A 17 3.70 40.06 6.46
C VAL A 17 2.32 39.43 6.33
N ILE A 18 1.28 40.26 6.45
CA ILE A 18 -0.11 39.82 6.23
C ILE A 18 -0.69 40.70 5.12
N LEU A 19 -1.09 40.05 4.03
CA LEU A 19 -1.72 40.68 2.87
C LEU A 19 -3.14 40.16 2.75
N GLN A 20 -4.11 41.05 2.90
CA GLN A 20 -5.53 40.71 2.79
C GLN A 20 -6.18 41.58 1.71
N ASN A 21 -6.76 40.95 0.69
CA ASN A 21 -7.54 41.62 -0.33
C ASN A 21 -8.59 40.68 -0.90
N SER A 22 -9.87 40.97 -0.61
CA SER A 22 -11.02 40.20 -1.10
C SER A 22 -11.18 40.23 -2.63
N ALA A 23 -10.51 41.14 -3.33
CA ALA A 23 -10.50 41.20 -4.79
C ALA A 23 -9.40 40.33 -5.44
N GLY A 24 -8.54 39.69 -4.64
CA GLY A 24 -7.50 38.77 -5.13
C GLY A 24 -6.09 39.36 -5.17
N PHE A 25 -5.13 38.52 -5.55
CA PHE A 25 -3.71 38.87 -5.71
C PHE A 25 -3.14 38.34 -7.01
N TYR A 26 -2.29 39.14 -7.63
CA TYR A 26 -1.47 38.75 -8.77
C TYR A 26 0.00 39.10 -8.48
N VAL A 27 0.85 38.07 -8.35
CA VAL A 27 2.30 38.23 -8.17
C VAL A 27 2.98 37.99 -9.51
N GLY A 28 3.49 39.06 -10.13
CA GLY A 28 4.09 38.99 -11.46
C GLY A 28 5.42 38.22 -11.49
N GLY A 29 5.83 37.71 -12.66
CA GLY A 29 7.01 36.85 -12.78
C GLY A 29 8.36 37.48 -12.39
N GLN A 30 8.44 38.81 -12.30
CA GLN A 30 9.63 39.54 -11.81
C GLN A 30 9.53 39.95 -10.34
N ALA A 31 8.40 39.63 -9.68
CA ALA A 31 8.15 40.01 -8.31
C ALA A 31 8.86 39.07 -7.33
N ALA A 32 9.27 39.65 -6.20
CA ALA A 32 9.94 38.93 -5.13
C ALA A 32 9.39 39.37 -3.77
N ILE A 33 8.81 38.43 -3.03
CA ILE A 33 8.36 38.62 -1.65
C ILE A 33 9.35 37.91 -0.74
N ARG A 34 9.94 38.63 0.21
CA ARG A 34 10.82 38.10 1.26
C ARG A 34 10.30 38.48 2.63
N ALA A 35 10.09 37.51 3.50
CA ALA A 35 9.58 37.71 4.85
C ALA A 35 10.13 36.65 5.82
N HIS A 36 9.95 36.85 7.13
CA HIS A 36 10.08 35.74 8.09
C HIS A 36 8.79 34.90 8.16
N GLY A 37 7.63 35.50 7.86
CA GLY A 37 6.40 34.75 7.68
C GLY A 37 5.42 35.51 6.81
N LEU A 38 4.57 34.81 6.08
CA LEU A 38 3.61 35.38 5.15
C LEU A 38 2.24 34.74 5.35
N VAL A 39 1.22 35.58 5.43
CA VAL A 39 -0.17 35.18 5.17
C VAL A 39 -0.70 36.04 4.04
N MET A 40 -1.10 35.43 2.93
CA MET A 40 -1.73 36.10 1.80
C MET A 40 -3.13 35.52 1.61
N THR A 41 -4.16 36.35 1.70
CA THR A 41 -5.54 35.85 1.74
C THR A 41 -6.58 36.73 1.07
N THR A 42 -7.55 36.10 0.41
CA THR A 42 -8.78 36.77 -0.04
C THR A 42 -9.92 36.66 0.97
N ALA A 43 -9.81 35.75 1.94
CA ALA A 43 -10.79 35.58 2.99
C ALA A 43 -10.86 36.83 3.88
N SER A 44 -12.08 37.13 4.35
CA SER A 44 -12.27 38.19 5.32
C SER A 44 -11.84 37.70 6.70
N ALA A 45 -10.84 38.35 7.29
CA ALA A 45 -10.55 38.19 8.72
C ALA A 45 -11.26 39.30 9.52
N PRO A 46 -11.78 38.99 10.72
CA PRO A 46 -11.98 40.01 11.75
C PRO A 46 -10.67 40.77 11.95
N ALA A 47 -10.74 42.05 12.36
CA ALA A 47 -9.54 42.86 12.61
C ALA A 47 -8.55 42.07 13.49
N LEU A 48 -7.40 41.69 12.91
CA LEU A 48 -6.38 40.91 13.61
C LEU A 48 -5.95 41.69 14.85
N ASN A 49 -6.17 41.13 16.03
CA ASN A 49 -5.76 41.75 17.28
C ASN A 49 -4.25 41.54 17.49
N LEU A 50 -3.46 42.39 16.84
CA LEU A 50 -2.00 42.40 16.91
C LEU A 50 -1.46 42.95 18.25
N GLY A 51 -2.33 43.48 19.13
CA GLY A 51 -1.95 44.22 20.33
C GLY A 51 -2.04 43.45 21.65
N SER A 52 -3.06 42.60 21.83
CA SER A 52 -3.24 41.78 23.06
C SER A 52 -3.06 40.28 22.83
N GLY A 53 -2.82 39.88 21.59
CA GLY A 53 -2.77 38.49 21.15
C GLY A 53 -4.15 37.81 21.13
N GLY A 54 -4.34 36.91 20.18
CA GLY A 54 -5.58 36.17 19.93
C GLY A 54 -5.44 35.25 18.70
N PRO A 55 -6.35 34.28 18.51
CA PRO A 55 -6.26 33.32 17.41
C PRO A 55 -6.36 34.01 16.04
N TRP A 56 -5.58 33.54 15.07
CA TRP A 56 -5.67 33.98 13.68
C TRP A 56 -6.65 33.05 12.96
N ALA A 57 -7.92 33.45 12.89
CA ALA A 57 -8.97 32.70 12.20
C ALA A 57 -9.46 33.49 10.98
N PHE A 58 -9.41 32.85 9.82
CA PHE A 58 -10.04 33.33 8.59
C PHE A 58 -11.36 32.57 8.46
N SER A 59 -12.45 33.22 8.89
CA SER A 59 -13.72 32.56 9.23
C SER A 59 -14.88 32.90 8.28
N ALA A 60 -14.56 33.35 7.07
CA ALA A 60 -15.54 33.63 6.04
C ALA A 60 -15.08 32.96 4.74
N PRO A 61 -16.00 32.33 3.97
CA PRO A 61 -15.65 31.76 2.68
C PRO A 61 -14.88 32.81 1.87
N PRO A 62 -13.70 32.47 1.34
CA PRO A 62 -13.01 33.39 0.46
C PRO A 62 -13.97 33.75 -0.69
N PRO A 63 -14.07 35.03 -1.07
CA PRO A 63 -14.74 35.37 -2.31
C PRO A 63 -14.06 34.60 -3.47
N THR A 64 -14.76 34.40 -4.58
CA THR A 64 -14.28 33.70 -5.80
C THR A 64 -13.07 34.38 -6.48
N ALA A 65 -12.40 35.30 -5.79
CA ALA A 65 -11.19 35.96 -6.21
C ALA A 65 -9.98 35.06 -5.96
N LYS A 66 -9.08 35.03 -6.95
CA LYS A 66 -7.93 34.14 -6.97
C LYS A 66 -6.68 34.75 -6.33
N ILE A 67 -5.76 33.89 -5.93
CA ILE A 67 -4.36 34.24 -5.74
C ILE A 67 -3.53 33.53 -6.79
N ILE A 68 -2.84 34.30 -7.64
CA ILE A 68 -1.98 33.77 -8.70
C ILE A 68 -0.53 34.21 -8.45
N ASN A 69 0.38 33.24 -8.36
CA ASN A 69 1.80 33.48 -8.19
C ASN A 69 2.61 33.04 -9.41
N TYR A 70 3.19 34.00 -10.15
CA TYR A 70 4.24 33.75 -11.15
C TYR A 70 5.64 34.09 -10.62
N GLY A 71 5.74 34.77 -9.48
CA GLY A 71 6.99 35.30 -8.95
C GLY A 71 7.66 34.37 -7.94
N THR A 72 8.45 34.98 -7.05
CA THR A 72 9.16 34.27 -5.98
C THR A 72 8.69 34.72 -4.60
N ILE A 73 8.32 33.77 -3.75
CA ILE A 73 7.98 33.98 -2.35
C ILE A 73 8.99 33.19 -1.51
N ASN A 74 9.83 33.89 -0.76
CA ASN A 74 10.86 33.27 0.09
C ASN A 74 10.61 33.64 1.56
N ILE A 75 10.52 32.61 2.39
CA ILE A 75 10.35 32.72 3.83
C ILE A 75 11.61 32.22 4.52
N ASP A 76 12.26 33.11 5.26
CA ASP A 76 13.54 32.85 5.90
C ASP A 76 13.40 32.50 7.39
N GLY A 77 14.39 31.79 7.92
CA GLY A 77 14.52 31.55 9.36
C GLY A 77 13.52 30.55 9.95
N GLY A 78 13.01 29.61 9.14
CA GLY A 78 12.08 28.56 9.60
C GLY A 78 10.65 29.03 9.84
N GLY A 79 10.25 30.19 9.31
CA GLY A 79 8.85 30.64 9.37
C GLY A 79 8.01 30.10 8.22
N SER A 80 6.74 30.50 8.14
CA SER A 80 5.76 29.87 7.24
C SER A 80 5.17 30.83 6.20
N ALA A 81 4.80 30.30 5.03
CA ALA A 81 3.97 30.98 4.03
C ALA A 81 2.62 30.27 3.91
N PHE A 82 1.53 30.98 4.20
CA PHE A 82 0.17 30.50 3.99
C PHE A 82 -0.56 31.36 2.96
N VAL A 83 -1.12 30.70 1.96
CA VAL A 83 -1.93 31.30 0.92
C VAL A 83 -3.34 30.75 1.05
N ILE A 84 -4.33 31.65 1.21
CA ILE A 84 -5.70 31.29 1.56
C ILE A 84 -6.69 32.01 0.64
N ALA A 85 -7.28 31.28 -0.31
CA ALA A 85 -8.25 31.82 -1.28
C ALA A 85 -9.20 30.72 -1.75
N ASP A 86 -10.22 31.08 -2.54
CA ASP A 86 -11.09 30.08 -3.17
C ASP A 86 -10.30 29.32 -4.26
N ASP A 87 -9.63 30.05 -5.15
CA ASP A 87 -8.71 29.47 -6.13
C ASP A 87 -7.28 29.98 -5.92
N ILE A 88 -6.32 29.05 -5.89
CA ILE A 88 -4.89 29.33 -5.74
C ILE A 88 -4.15 28.70 -6.92
N GLU A 89 -3.40 29.51 -7.65
CA GLU A 89 -2.57 29.08 -8.77
C GLU A 89 -1.10 29.43 -8.50
N ASN A 90 -0.25 28.42 -8.33
CA ASN A 90 1.20 28.60 -8.23
C ASN A 90 1.90 28.17 -9.52
N HIS A 91 2.42 29.15 -10.25
CA HIS A 91 3.26 29.01 -11.45
C HIS A 91 4.73 29.36 -11.17
N GLY A 92 4.99 30.03 -10.05
CA GLY A 92 6.31 30.47 -9.60
C GLY A 92 6.88 29.58 -8.50
N THR A 93 7.62 30.20 -7.57
CA THR A 93 8.25 29.50 -6.44
C THR A 93 7.74 30.02 -5.11
N ILE A 94 7.40 29.11 -4.20
CA ILE A 94 7.16 29.38 -2.78
C ILE A 94 8.11 28.51 -1.96
N SER A 95 8.98 29.15 -1.17
CA SER A 95 10.04 28.48 -0.40
C SER A 95 10.01 28.88 1.06
N ALA A 96 10.01 27.92 1.98
CA ALA A 96 10.09 28.12 3.43
C ALA A 96 10.95 27.04 4.13
N PRO A 97 12.28 27.02 3.94
CA PRO A 97 13.15 26.01 4.54
C PRO A 97 13.09 26.00 6.07
N GLY A 98 12.91 24.81 6.64
CA GLY A 98 12.69 24.57 8.07
C GLY A 98 11.33 25.07 8.60
N GLY A 99 10.44 25.50 7.71
CA GLY A 99 9.15 26.10 8.01
C GLY A 99 8.00 25.37 7.30
N ASN A 100 6.91 26.09 7.02
CA ASN A 100 5.72 25.49 6.42
C ASN A 100 5.26 26.27 5.18
N VAL A 101 4.83 25.55 4.15
CA VAL A 101 4.11 26.11 3.00
C VAL A 101 2.71 25.53 2.98
N GLY A 102 1.70 26.38 3.04
CA GLY A 102 0.30 25.97 3.06
C GLY A 102 -0.51 26.69 1.99
N LEU A 103 -1.11 25.93 1.08
CA LEU A 103 -2.09 26.42 0.11
C LEU A 103 -3.46 25.88 0.51
N TYR A 104 -4.33 26.76 1.00
CA TYR A 104 -5.60 26.37 1.61
C TYR A 104 -6.76 27.03 0.89
N ALA A 105 -7.59 26.22 0.24
CA ALA A 105 -8.86 26.60 -0.31
C ALA A 105 -10.00 25.96 0.48
N GLY A 106 -10.80 26.78 1.16
CA GLY A 106 -11.87 26.30 2.03
C GLY A 106 -12.56 27.40 2.81
N GLU A 107 -13.69 27.05 3.43
CA GLU A 107 -14.59 28.02 4.06
C GLU A 107 -14.04 28.65 5.36
N GLU A 108 -13.27 27.88 6.12
CA GLU A 108 -12.65 28.35 7.37
C GLU A 108 -11.22 27.82 7.46
N VAL A 109 -10.25 28.73 7.63
CA VAL A 109 -8.85 28.37 7.87
C VAL A 109 -8.42 28.98 9.19
N LEU A 110 -8.29 28.13 10.22
CA LEU A 110 -7.70 28.53 11.50
C LEU A 110 -6.19 28.43 11.39
N VAL A 111 -5.46 29.55 11.38
CA VAL A 111 -4.03 29.65 11.06
C VAL A 111 -3.13 29.67 12.30
N SER A 112 -3.61 30.12 13.46
CA SER A 112 -2.86 30.01 14.71
C SER A 112 -3.77 30.10 15.94
N MET A 113 -3.44 29.33 16.97
CA MET A 113 -4.00 29.46 18.32
C MET A 113 -3.09 30.22 19.29
N ALA A 114 -1.86 30.57 18.88
CA ALA A 114 -0.89 31.25 19.73
C ALA A 114 -1.05 32.79 19.65
N PRO A 115 -1.08 33.50 20.79
CA PRO A 115 -1.26 34.96 20.83
C PRO A 115 -0.17 35.76 20.08
N ASP A 116 0.99 35.17 19.82
CA ASP A 116 2.14 35.80 19.16
C ASP A 116 2.40 35.29 17.73
N GLY A 117 1.51 34.45 17.17
CA GLY A 117 1.63 33.92 15.81
C GLY A 117 2.74 32.88 15.63
N ARG A 118 3.38 32.38 16.70
CA ARG A 118 4.33 31.25 16.62
C ARG A 118 3.56 29.93 16.63
N GLY A 119 4.02 28.94 15.85
CA GLY A 119 3.27 27.69 15.67
C GLY A 119 2.04 27.86 14.78
N LEU A 120 2.24 28.54 13.65
CA LEU A 120 1.30 28.63 12.54
C LEU A 120 0.90 27.20 12.10
N SER A 121 -0.37 26.84 12.33
CA SER A 121 -0.98 25.56 11.97
C SER A 121 -2.35 25.88 11.40
N ALA A 122 -2.60 25.44 10.17
CA ALA A 122 -3.86 25.64 9.47
C ALA A 122 -4.76 24.42 9.63
N LYS A 123 -6.01 24.61 10.02
CA LYS A 123 -7.07 23.60 9.86
C LYS A 123 -8.12 24.15 8.91
N VAL A 124 -8.37 23.43 7.81
CA VAL A 124 -9.45 23.75 6.87
C VAL A 124 -10.73 23.03 7.30
N THR A 125 -11.79 23.81 7.59
CA THR A 125 -13.15 23.28 7.69
C THR A 125 -13.81 23.48 6.32
N LEU A 126 -14.28 22.38 5.70
CA LEU A 126 -14.92 22.35 4.38
C LEU A 126 -13.99 22.85 3.25
N PRO A 127 -13.07 22.01 2.75
CA PRO A 127 -12.28 22.34 1.57
C PRO A 127 -13.21 22.66 0.37
N GLN A 128 -12.97 23.80 -0.26
CA GLN A 128 -13.70 24.33 -1.43
C GLN A 128 -12.70 24.85 -2.46
N GLY A 129 -13.17 25.25 -3.64
CA GLY A 129 -12.35 25.77 -4.73
C GLY A 129 -11.19 24.87 -5.17
N SER A 130 -10.13 25.45 -5.75
CA SER A 130 -8.99 24.70 -6.27
C SER A 130 -7.62 25.19 -5.79
N VAL A 131 -6.69 24.24 -5.70
CA VAL A 131 -5.26 24.51 -5.62
C VAL A 131 -4.59 23.87 -6.82
N ASP A 132 -4.01 24.71 -7.67
CA ASP A 132 -3.28 24.32 -8.88
C ASP A 132 -1.80 24.68 -8.69
N ASN A 133 -0.92 23.68 -8.65
CA ASN A 133 0.51 23.90 -8.62
C ASN A 133 1.18 23.34 -9.88
N GLU A 134 1.63 24.24 -10.75
CA GLU A 134 2.48 23.97 -11.91
C GLU A 134 3.93 24.45 -11.65
N GLY A 135 4.13 25.25 -10.60
CA GLY A 135 5.43 25.77 -10.16
C GLY A 135 6.12 24.89 -9.12
N ARG A 136 6.88 25.52 -8.22
CA ARG A 136 7.67 24.86 -7.16
C ARG A 136 7.24 25.29 -5.75
N LEU A 137 7.01 24.31 -4.89
CA LEU A 137 6.87 24.47 -3.44
C LEU A 137 8.05 23.78 -2.74
N ALA A 138 8.73 24.47 -1.82
CA ALA A 138 9.88 23.93 -1.11
C ALA A 138 9.85 24.25 0.40
N ALA A 139 10.03 23.24 1.25
CA ALA A 139 10.05 23.39 2.71
C ALA A 139 10.91 22.29 3.36
N ASP A 140 12.17 22.14 2.93
CA ASP A 140 13.09 21.13 3.49
C ASP A 140 13.23 21.27 5.01
N GLY A 141 13.15 20.17 5.76
CA GLY A 141 13.09 20.13 7.23
C GLY A 141 11.78 20.66 7.81
N GLY A 142 10.73 20.75 6.99
CA GLY A 142 9.46 21.39 7.28
C GLY A 142 8.27 20.65 6.67
N SER A 143 7.17 21.37 6.42
CA SER A 143 5.96 20.76 5.85
C SER A 143 5.35 21.53 4.69
N ILE A 144 4.72 20.80 3.77
CA ILE A 144 3.92 21.35 2.67
C ILE A 144 2.52 20.75 2.72
N ALA A 145 1.48 21.59 2.75
CA ALA A 145 0.09 21.15 2.74
C ALA A 145 -0.71 21.88 1.66
N LEU A 146 -1.38 21.11 0.79
CA LEU A 146 -2.34 21.58 -0.19
C LEU A 146 -3.70 21.03 0.23
N GLN A 147 -4.64 21.89 0.60
CA GLN A 147 -5.99 21.46 0.99
C GLN A 147 -7.04 22.27 0.22
N ALA A 148 -7.90 21.58 -0.53
CA ALA A 148 -8.89 22.21 -1.42
C ALA A 148 -10.06 21.26 -1.72
N GLN A 149 -11.09 21.71 -2.46
CA GLN A 149 -12.03 20.75 -3.05
C GLN A 149 -11.36 19.95 -4.17
N MET A 150 -10.56 20.61 -5.01
CA MET A 150 -9.74 20.00 -6.06
C MET A 150 -8.28 20.40 -5.89
N VAL A 151 -7.38 19.42 -5.85
CA VAL A 151 -5.93 19.66 -5.85
C VAL A 151 -5.36 19.12 -7.15
N ASN A 152 -4.78 20.00 -7.97
CA ASN A 152 -4.07 19.63 -9.18
C ASN A 152 -2.57 19.89 -8.98
N GLN A 153 -1.79 18.83 -9.00
CA GLN A 153 -0.34 18.90 -9.00
C GLN A 153 0.18 18.60 -10.40
N ASP A 154 0.99 19.49 -10.98
CA ASP A 154 1.74 19.25 -12.21
C ASP A 154 3.08 20.01 -12.20
N GLY A 155 3.70 20.08 -11.03
CA GLY A 155 4.98 20.73 -10.79
C GLY A 155 5.75 20.06 -9.65
N VAL A 156 6.56 20.82 -8.92
CA VAL A 156 7.48 20.29 -7.90
C VAL A 156 6.97 20.59 -6.49
N ILE A 157 6.92 19.55 -5.64
CA ILE A 157 6.78 19.68 -4.18
C ILE A 157 8.00 19.03 -3.53
N GLN A 158 8.76 19.80 -2.75
CA GLN A 158 9.92 19.29 -2.04
C GLN A 158 9.87 19.65 -0.55
N ALA A 159 9.79 18.64 0.30
CA ALA A 159 10.00 18.76 1.73
C ALA A 159 10.97 17.65 2.15
N ASP A 160 12.21 17.72 1.68
CA ASP A 160 13.24 16.76 2.07
C ASP A 160 13.59 16.96 3.55
N SER A 161 14.07 15.92 4.20
CA SER A 161 14.51 16.00 5.60
C SER A 161 15.74 16.92 5.70
N ALA A 162 15.86 17.63 6.83
CA ALA A 162 17.02 18.46 7.10
C ALA A 162 17.22 18.59 8.61
N LYS A 163 18.49 18.57 9.07
CA LYS A 163 18.86 18.75 10.48
C LYS A 163 18.06 17.86 11.45
N ASP A 164 17.99 16.56 11.13
CA ASP A 164 17.27 15.55 11.92
C ASP A 164 15.74 15.74 12.02
N VAL A 165 15.15 16.61 11.19
CA VAL A 165 13.71 16.77 11.04
C VAL A 165 13.26 16.19 9.71
N ASN A 166 12.36 15.21 9.77
CA ASN A 166 11.76 14.61 8.59
C ASN A 166 10.73 15.56 7.98
N GLY A 167 10.78 15.74 6.66
CA GLY A 167 9.80 16.58 5.98
C GLY A 167 8.46 15.87 5.75
N THR A 168 7.39 16.65 5.61
CA THR A 168 6.02 16.14 5.44
C THR A 168 5.29 16.83 4.30
N ILE A 169 4.60 16.06 3.45
CA ILE A 169 3.79 16.56 2.34
C ILE A 169 2.37 15.98 2.47
N GLU A 170 1.37 16.86 2.40
CA GLU A 170 -0.05 16.48 2.44
C GLU A 170 -0.82 17.13 1.29
N LEU A 171 -1.47 16.30 0.45
CA LEU A 171 -2.45 16.72 -0.55
C LEU A 171 -3.80 16.17 -0.11
N LEU A 172 -4.65 17.04 0.43
CA LEU A 172 -5.96 16.65 0.96
C LEU A 172 -7.06 17.34 0.17
N ALA A 173 -7.83 16.58 -0.61
CA ALA A 173 -8.94 17.10 -1.36
C ALA A 173 -10.28 16.59 -0.83
N SER A 174 -11.29 17.45 -0.69
CA SER A 174 -12.64 16.98 -0.35
C SER A 174 -13.30 16.21 -1.50
N LYS A 175 -12.87 16.44 -2.74
CA LYS A 175 -13.34 15.70 -3.92
C LYS A 175 -12.20 14.98 -4.62
N SER A 176 -11.30 15.71 -5.28
CA SER A 176 -10.34 15.09 -6.19
C SER A 176 -8.91 15.57 -6.04
N VAL A 177 -7.96 14.65 -6.13
CA VAL A 177 -6.54 14.95 -6.37
C VAL A 177 -6.16 14.44 -7.76
N SER A 178 -5.49 15.27 -8.55
CA SER A 178 -4.90 14.88 -9.84
C SER A 178 -3.40 15.12 -9.83
N LEU A 179 -2.62 14.10 -10.19
CA LEU A 179 -1.20 14.22 -10.50
C LEU A 179 -1.01 14.24 -12.02
N GLY A 180 -0.49 15.34 -12.53
CA GLY A 180 -0.06 15.52 -13.92
C GLY A 180 1.31 14.89 -14.19
N ALA A 181 1.68 14.80 -15.46
CA ALA A 181 2.89 14.13 -15.92
C ALA A 181 4.19 14.77 -15.42
N SER A 182 4.14 16.03 -14.98
CA SER A 182 5.29 16.78 -14.45
C SER A 182 5.36 16.76 -12.93
N SER A 183 4.44 16.07 -12.25
CA SER A 183 4.42 15.98 -10.79
C SER A 183 5.68 15.31 -10.24
N ASP A 184 6.46 16.05 -9.47
CA ASP A 184 7.64 15.56 -8.76
C ASP A 184 7.50 15.88 -7.27
N ILE A 185 7.20 14.86 -6.47
CA ILE A 185 6.92 14.96 -5.04
C ILE A 185 8.04 14.29 -4.25
N SER A 186 8.83 15.07 -3.51
CA SER A 186 10.01 14.59 -2.79
C SER A 186 9.93 14.92 -1.30
N ALA A 187 10.02 13.88 -0.47
CA ALA A 187 10.31 13.98 0.95
C ALA A 187 11.46 13.01 1.29
N ASN A 188 12.60 13.16 0.62
CA ASN A 188 13.76 12.29 0.80
C ASN A 188 14.49 12.58 2.12
N GLY A 189 15.41 11.71 2.52
CA GLY A 189 16.40 12.01 3.53
C GLY A 189 17.37 13.10 3.07
N ASP A 190 17.98 13.79 4.04
CA ASP A 190 18.94 14.85 3.76
C ASP A 190 20.14 14.29 2.98
N SER A 191 20.25 14.70 1.71
CA SER A 191 21.34 14.27 0.83
C SER A 191 22.72 14.81 1.26
N MET A 192 22.74 15.85 2.09
CA MET A 192 23.94 16.51 2.60
C MET A 192 24.24 16.14 4.06
N ALA A 193 23.39 15.35 4.72
CA ALA A 193 23.62 14.92 6.08
C ALA A 193 24.93 14.13 6.20
N THR A 194 25.63 14.35 7.32
CA THR A 194 26.88 13.65 7.63
C THR A 194 26.66 12.34 8.40
N SER A 195 25.43 12.13 8.89
CA SER A 195 24.88 10.96 9.56
C SER A 195 23.70 10.39 8.76
N PRO A 196 23.20 9.18 9.09
CA PRO A 196 21.98 8.65 8.48
C PRO A 196 20.81 9.63 8.63
N SER A 197 20.04 9.82 7.56
CA SER A 197 18.82 10.64 7.53
C SER A 197 17.70 9.82 6.91
N ALA A 198 16.64 9.57 7.67
CA ALA A 198 15.47 8.89 7.12
C ALA A 198 14.72 9.76 6.10
N GLY A 199 13.94 9.13 5.23
CA GLY A 199 12.93 9.80 4.43
C GLY A 199 11.77 10.34 5.26
N GLY A 200 11.05 11.29 4.69
CA GLY A 200 9.85 11.92 5.23
C GLY A 200 8.56 11.19 4.88
N SER A 201 7.45 11.92 4.83
CA SER A 201 6.14 11.33 4.51
C SER A 201 5.35 12.13 3.48
N VAL A 202 4.69 11.41 2.58
CA VAL A 202 3.76 11.93 1.57
C VAL A 202 2.39 11.30 1.80
N THR A 203 1.36 12.11 1.96
CA THR A 203 -0.03 11.67 2.11
C THR A 203 -0.90 12.34 1.05
N ILE A 204 -1.59 11.52 0.26
CA ILE A 204 -2.52 11.96 -0.78
C ILE A 204 -3.89 11.35 -0.45
N LYS A 205 -4.87 12.20 -0.15
CA LYS A 205 -6.23 11.77 0.18
C LYS A 205 -7.25 12.59 -0.58
N ALA A 206 -8.20 11.90 -1.21
CA ALA A 206 -9.32 12.53 -1.89
C ALA A 206 -10.65 11.94 -1.40
N GLY A 207 -11.65 12.79 -1.17
CA GLY A 207 -12.97 12.35 -0.70
C GLY A 207 -13.83 11.64 -1.76
N GLU A 208 -13.53 11.82 -3.04
CA GLU A 208 -14.24 11.19 -4.16
C GLU A 208 -13.27 10.44 -5.08
N SER A 209 -12.28 11.11 -5.70
CA SER A 209 -11.44 10.49 -6.73
C SER A 209 -9.97 10.88 -6.74
N PHE A 210 -9.12 9.96 -7.20
CA PHE A 210 -7.70 10.19 -7.48
C PHE A 210 -7.38 9.83 -8.94
N ALA A 211 -6.75 10.78 -9.63
CA ALA A 211 -6.25 10.61 -10.99
C ALA A 211 -4.73 10.80 -11.02
N ASP A 212 -4.05 10.02 -11.85
CA ASP A 212 -2.60 10.03 -11.96
C ASP A 212 -2.19 9.82 -13.41
N THR A 213 -1.17 10.56 -13.86
CA THR A 213 -0.71 10.59 -15.24
C THR A 213 0.70 10.04 -15.33
N ALA A 214 0.97 9.20 -16.34
CA ALA A 214 2.31 8.70 -16.60
C ALA A 214 3.34 9.84 -16.71
N GLY A 215 4.42 9.74 -15.93
CA GLY A 215 5.45 10.76 -15.78
C GLY A 215 5.58 11.27 -14.34
N SER A 216 4.52 11.16 -13.54
CA SER A 216 4.54 11.51 -12.12
C SER A 216 5.51 10.64 -11.31
N ALA A 217 6.12 11.25 -10.29
CA ALA A 217 7.07 10.59 -9.40
C ALA A 217 6.86 11.00 -7.93
N ILE A 218 7.04 10.04 -7.03
CA ILE A 218 7.03 10.24 -5.59
C ILE A 218 8.28 9.59 -4.99
N SER A 219 9.07 10.34 -4.24
CA SER A 219 10.28 9.83 -3.60
C SER A 219 10.29 10.14 -2.10
N VAL A 220 10.48 9.09 -1.30
CA VAL A 220 10.66 9.15 0.15
C VAL A 220 11.91 8.36 0.54
N ALA A 221 12.94 8.37 -0.30
CA ALA A 221 14.17 7.60 -0.09
C ALA A 221 14.92 8.07 1.17
N GLY A 222 15.70 7.19 1.79
CA GLY A 222 16.68 7.56 2.82
C GLY A 222 17.81 8.43 2.24
N GLY A 223 18.58 9.06 3.13
CA GLY A 223 19.68 9.95 2.78
C GLY A 223 20.89 9.21 2.19
N ALA A 224 21.79 9.96 1.55
CA ALA A 224 22.94 9.40 0.83
C ALA A 224 23.94 8.62 1.72
N ARG A 225 23.94 8.88 3.03
CA ARG A 225 24.77 8.18 4.03
C ARG A 225 23.99 7.14 4.85
N GLY A 226 22.82 6.75 4.36
CA GLY A 226 21.89 5.84 5.03
C GLY A 226 20.71 6.57 5.69
N GLY A 227 19.89 5.78 6.36
CA GLY A 227 18.56 6.16 6.86
C GLY A 227 17.48 5.31 6.21
N ASP A 228 16.43 5.02 6.96
CA ASP A 228 15.29 4.27 6.42
C ASP A 228 14.55 5.08 5.36
N GLY A 229 13.88 4.39 4.44
CA GLY A 229 12.86 4.99 3.59
C GLY A 229 11.70 5.56 4.41
N GLY A 230 11.05 6.57 3.85
CA GLY A 230 9.90 7.23 4.43
C GLY A 230 8.57 6.55 4.07
N ARG A 231 7.47 7.31 4.14
CA ARG A 231 6.10 6.78 3.97
C ARG A 231 5.36 7.46 2.83
N VAL A 232 4.62 6.68 2.05
CA VAL A 232 3.64 7.15 1.07
C VAL A 232 2.27 6.53 1.37
N GLU A 233 1.23 7.36 1.42
CA GLU A 233 -0.17 6.92 1.50
C GLU A 233 -0.99 7.57 0.40
N ILE A 234 -1.75 6.76 -0.35
CA ILE A 234 -2.67 7.21 -1.39
C ILE A 234 -4.04 6.57 -1.14
N CYS A 235 -5.07 7.40 -0.95
CA CYS A 235 -6.42 6.93 -0.65
C CYS A 235 -7.46 7.80 -1.38
N ALA A 236 -8.38 7.14 -2.08
CA ALA A 236 -9.63 7.72 -2.55
C ALA A 236 -10.63 6.60 -2.85
N PRO A 237 -11.95 6.86 -2.76
CA PRO A 237 -12.96 5.87 -3.16
C PRO A 237 -12.81 5.43 -4.62
N GLU A 238 -12.69 6.37 -5.55
CA GLU A 238 -12.49 6.08 -6.98
C GLU A 238 -11.06 6.41 -7.40
N MET A 239 -10.25 5.38 -7.65
CA MET A 239 -8.89 5.57 -8.15
C MET A 239 -8.75 4.96 -9.54
N GLY A 240 -8.22 5.76 -10.48
CA GLY A 240 -7.78 5.26 -11.79
C GLY A 240 -6.52 4.39 -11.69
N ALA A 241 -5.79 4.21 -12.78
CA ALA A 241 -4.47 3.61 -12.69
C ALA A 241 -3.51 4.50 -11.89
N ILE A 242 -2.74 3.93 -10.96
CA ILE A 242 -1.63 4.65 -10.32
C ILE A 242 -0.42 4.53 -11.24
N ASN A 243 -0.07 5.65 -11.87
CA ASN A 243 1.00 5.75 -12.85
C ASN A 243 2.34 6.16 -12.25
N SER A 244 2.31 6.72 -11.04
CA SER A 244 3.46 7.24 -10.33
C SER A 244 4.51 6.17 -10.12
N VAL A 245 5.77 6.51 -10.42
CA VAL A 245 6.91 5.76 -9.90
C VAL A 245 7.12 6.18 -8.45
N VAL A 246 7.14 5.21 -7.53
CA VAL A 246 7.31 5.46 -6.10
C VAL A 246 8.61 4.82 -5.60
N SER A 247 9.46 5.64 -5.00
CA SER A 247 10.76 5.23 -4.47
C SER A 247 10.82 5.39 -2.95
N GLY A 248 11.11 4.30 -2.25
CA GLY A 248 11.38 4.24 -0.81
C GLY A 248 12.81 3.82 -0.51
N GLN A 249 13.70 3.91 -1.51
CA GLN A 249 15.05 3.35 -1.47
C GLN A 249 15.80 3.71 -0.19
N ALA A 250 16.49 2.73 0.37
CA ALA A 250 17.34 2.88 1.54
C ALA A 250 18.70 2.22 1.26
N ALA A 251 19.76 2.72 1.91
CA ALA A 251 21.08 2.10 1.81
C ALA A 251 21.12 0.76 2.55
N ASP A 252 22.06 -0.12 2.19
CA ASP A 252 22.27 -1.41 2.85
C ASP A 252 22.32 -1.28 4.39
N GLY A 253 21.56 -2.11 5.08
CA GLY A 253 21.43 -2.10 6.54
C GLY A 253 20.32 -1.18 7.08
N PHE A 254 19.67 -0.40 6.24
CA PHE A 254 18.45 0.36 6.55
C PHE A 254 17.23 -0.26 5.87
N SER A 255 16.04 0.01 6.42
CA SER A 255 14.80 -0.54 5.88
C SER A 255 14.25 0.37 4.77
N GLY A 256 13.71 -0.23 3.72
CA GLY A 256 13.00 0.49 2.67
C GLY A 256 11.74 1.22 3.15
N GLY A 257 11.11 1.95 2.24
CA GLY A 257 9.93 2.76 2.54
C GLY A 257 8.67 1.96 2.83
N ASN A 258 7.65 2.68 3.33
CA ASN A 258 6.31 2.19 3.58
C ASN A 258 5.32 2.76 2.54
N LEU A 259 4.61 1.89 1.85
CA LEU A 259 3.56 2.23 0.92
C LEU A 259 2.21 1.74 1.42
N THR A 260 1.21 2.61 1.47
CA THR A 260 -0.20 2.27 1.70
C THR A 260 -1.07 2.79 0.57
N ILE A 261 -1.86 1.90 -0.04
CA ILE A 261 -2.80 2.22 -1.12
C ILE A 261 -4.18 1.67 -0.73
N ASP A 262 -5.20 2.52 -0.76
CA ASP A 262 -6.55 2.21 -0.26
C ASP A 262 -7.69 2.60 -1.23
N PRO A 263 -7.90 1.86 -2.35
CA PRO A 263 -9.02 2.04 -3.27
C PRO A 263 -10.19 1.07 -2.99
N VAL A 264 -11.27 1.17 -3.77
CA VAL A 264 -12.38 0.21 -3.69
C VAL A 264 -12.02 -1.19 -4.26
N ASN A 265 -11.44 -1.27 -5.46
CA ASN A 265 -10.96 -2.53 -6.05
C ASN A 265 -9.54 -2.36 -6.60
N VAL A 266 -8.71 -3.39 -6.52
CA VAL A 266 -7.30 -3.37 -6.97
C VAL A 266 -7.05 -4.43 -8.03
N TRP A 267 -6.42 -4.01 -9.13
CA TRP A 267 -5.89 -4.90 -10.17
C TRP A 267 -4.36 -4.78 -10.20
N LEU A 268 -3.66 -5.79 -9.70
CA LEU A 268 -2.21 -5.86 -9.70
C LEU A 268 -1.73 -6.40 -11.06
N ALA A 269 -0.98 -5.57 -11.80
CA ALA A 269 -0.51 -5.86 -13.15
C ALA A 269 0.98 -5.52 -13.35
N SER A 270 1.55 -5.93 -14.48
CA SER A 270 2.95 -5.61 -14.86
C SER A 270 3.12 -4.28 -15.60
N ALA A 271 2.02 -3.59 -15.91
CA ALA A 271 1.99 -2.33 -16.64
C ALA A 271 0.89 -1.41 -16.08
N ASN A 272 0.98 -0.12 -16.36
CA ASN A 272 0.01 0.88 -15.89
C ASN A 272 -1.38 0.74 -16.53
N THR A 273 -1.51 -0.09 -17.56
CA THR A 273 -2.77 -0.44 -18.20
C THR A 273 -2.77 -1.92 -18.52
N ASP A 274 -3.86 -2.61 -18.22
CA ASP A 274 -4.04 -4.03 -18.53
C ASP A 274 -5.42 -4.23 -19.18
N PRO A 275 -5.51 -4.75 -20.42
CA PRO A 275 -6.79 -5.05 -21.06
C PRO A 275 -7.67 -6.05 -20.29
N GLY A 276 -7.08 -6.87 -19.41
CA GLY A 276 -7.80 -7.78 -18.53
C GLY A 276 -8.46 -7.09 -17.33
N ALA A 277 -8.02 -5.88 -16.98
CA ALA A 277 -8.57 -5.15 -15.84
C ALA A 277 -10.04 -4.78 -16.06
N GLN A 278 -10.88 -5.20 -15.13
CA GLN A 278 -12.31 -4.90 -15.17
C GLN A 278 -12.60 -3.42 -14.86
N SER A 279 -13.71 -2.90 -15.38
CA SER A 279 -14.16 -1.55 -15.05
C SER A 279 -14.39 -1.43 -13.53
N GLY A 280 -13.92 -0.33 -12.94
CA GLY A 280 -14.00 -0.08 -11.49
C GLY A 280 -12.81 -0.60 -10.69
N TYR A 281 -11.81 -1.20 -11.33
CA TYR A 281 -10.54 -1.56 -10.69
C TYR A 281 -9.48 -0.46 -10.86
N THR A 282 -8.76 -0.19 -9.78
CA THR A 282 -7.54 0.60 -9.75
C THR A 282 -6.38 -0.27 -10.20
N VAL A 283 -5.77 0.04 -11.35
CA VAL A 283 -4.61 -0.69 -11.84
C VAL A 283 -3.36 -0.23 -11.10
N LEU A 284 -2.69 -1.15 -10.43
CA LEU A 284 -1.38 -0.93 -9.81
C LEU A 284 -0.33 -1.73 -10.58
N ASN A 285 0.61 -1.01 -11.20
CA ASN A 285 1.78 -1.65 -11.78
C ASN A 285 2.76 -2.01 -10.68
N VAL A 286 2.90 -3.31 -10.38
CA VAL A 286 3.74 -3.79 -9.28
C VAL A 286 5.22 -3.43 -9.43
N ASN A 287 5.65 -3.07 -10.63
CA ASN A 287 7.04 -2.68 -10.93
C ASN A 287 7.33 -1.19 -10.64
N ASN A 288 6.32 -0.37 -10.33
CA ASN A 288 6.51 1.05 -10.04
C ASN A 288 6.98 1.33 -8.60
N TYR A 289 6.95 0.32 -7.72
CA TYR A 289 7.23 0.48 -6.29
C TYR A 289 8.60 -0.10 -5.95
N SER A 290 9.63 0.76 -5.91
CA SER A 290 11.01 0.34 -5.67
C SER A 290 11.49 0.73 -4.28
N GLY A 291 12.30 -0.13 -3.66
CA GLY A 291 12.86 0.14 -2.33
C GLY A 291 11.82 0.20 -1.22
N MET A 292 10.70 -0.52 -1.35
CA MET A 292 9.70 -0.63 -0.30
C MET A 292 9.97 -1.86 0.57
N ALA A 293 9.95 -1.69 1.88
CA ALA A 293 10.01 -2.78 2.84
C ALA A 293 8.65 -3.08 3.48
N ILE A 294 7.73 -2.11 3.48
CA ILE A 294 6.36 -2.30 3.95
C ILE A 294 5.41 -1.90 2.83
N ILE A 295 4.57 -2.83 2.38
CA ILE A 295 3.59 -2.58 1.33
C ILE A 295 2.23 -3.04 1.84
N ASN A 296 1.29 -2.11 1.95
CA ASN A 296 -0.09 -2.35 2.36
C ASN A 296 -1.02 -1.95 1.23
N VAL A 297 -1.72 -2.94 0.66
CA VAL A 297 -2.78 -2.73 -0.32
C VAL A 297 -4.09 -3.10 0.35
N GLN A 298 -4.95 -2.12 0.53
CA GLN A 298 -6.22 -2.23 1.24
C GLN A 298 -7.33 -1.95 0.22
N ALA A 299 -8.20 -2.91 -0.02
CA ALA A 299 -9.32 -2.76 -0.94
C ALA A 299 -10.62 -2.94 -0.17
N ASP A 300 -11.57 -2.03 -0.34
CA ASP A 300 -12.91 -2.18 0.25
C ASP A 300 -13.62 -3.44 -0.28
N ASP A 301 -13.39 -3.79 -1.55
CA ASP A 301 -14.01 -4.92 -2.23
C ASP A 301 -12.99 -5.99 -2.59
N ASN A 302 -12.41 -5.99 -3.79
CA ASN A 302 -11.58 -7.11 -4.27
C ASN A 302 -10.15 -6.67 -4.60
N ILE A 303 -9.21 -7.60 -4.42
CA ILE A 303 -7.87 -7.53 -4.99
C ILE A 303 -7.74 -8.67 -6.00
N ALA A 304 -7.38 -8.35 -7.23
CA ALA A 304 -7.06 -9.30 -8.28
C ALA A 304 -5.59 -9.15 -8.70
N LEU A 305 -4.89 -10.26 -8.96
CA LEU A 305 -3.51 -10.29 -9.43
C LEU A 305 -3.43 -11.05 -10.76
N ASN A 306 -2.92 -10.39 -11.81
CA ASN A 306 -2.74 -10.96 -13.15
C ASN A 306 -1.27 -10.97 -13.58
N THR A 307 -0.35 -10.86 -12.63
CA THR A 307 1.09 -10.82 -12.93
C THR A 307 1.92 -11.54 -11.88
N ILE A 308 3.22 -11.71 -12.17
CA ILE A 308 4.19 -12.15 -11.18
C ILE A 308 4.76 -10.91 -10.49
N TRP A 309 4.46 -10.76 -9.20
CA TRP A 309 5.09 -9.75 -8.36
C TRP A 309 6.32 -10.34 -7.67
N SER A 310 7.51 -9.94 -8.11
CA SER A 310 8.76 -10.32 -7.45
C SER A 310 9.16 -9.26 -6.43
N LEU A 311 9.30 -9.65 -5.16
CA LEU A 311 9.80 -8.79 -4.10
C LEU A 311 11.29 -9.11 -3.89
N PRO A 312 12.18 -8.10 -3.83
CA PRO A 312 13.61 -8.33 -3.66
C PRO A 312 13.94 -8.86 -2.27
N ASP A 313 15.14 -9.42 -2.07
CA ASP A 313 15.62 -9.75 -0.72
C ASP A 313 15.65 -8.48 0.16
N GLU A 314 15.16 -8.59 1.39
CA GLU A 314 15.32 -7.54 2.41
C GLU A 314 16.56 -7.83 3.26
N PHE A 315 17.49 -6.88 3.29
CA PHE A 315 18.79 -7.04 3.94
C PHE A 315 18.87 -6.39 5.33
N ALA A 316 17.86 -5.62 5.73
CA ALA A 316 17.73 -5.12 7.09
C ALA A 316 17.37 -6.26 8.07
N LEU A 317 18.38 -7.01 8.54
CA LEU A 317 18.24 -8.20 9.39
C LEU A 317 17.41 -8.02 10.69
N THR A 318 17.17 -6.78 11.12
CA THR A 318 16.39 -6.49 12.34
C THR A 318 14.97 -6.00 12.07
N LYS A 319 14.61 -5.79 10.80
CA LYS A 319 13.31 -5.27 10.35
C LYS A 319 12.85 -6.09 9.14
N PRO A 320 12.18 -7.24 9.34
CA PRO A 320 11.68 -8.01 8.22
C PRO A 320 10.71 -7.17 7.39
N ALA A 321 10.76 -7.34 6.08
CA ALA A 321 9.83 -6.69 5.16
C ALA A 321 8.46 -7.37 5.24
N SER A 322 7.41 -6.64 4.84
CA SER A 322 6.05 -7.13 4.85
C SER A 322 5.25 -6.67 3.63
N LEU A 323 4.59 -7.62 2.96
CA LEU A 323 3.52 -7.35 2.01
C LEU A 323 2.19 -7.77 2.63
N THR A 324 1.25 -6.84 2.73
CA THR A 324 -0.12 -7.10 3.19
C THR A 324 -1.10 -6.75 2.09
N LEU A 325 -1.87 -7.74 1.64
CA LEU A 325 -3.05 -7.55 0.78
C LEU A 325 -4.30 -7.77 1.65
N SER A 326 -5.15 -6.76 1.76
CA SER A 326 -6.38 -6.80 2.56
C SER A 326 -7.57 -6.44 1.67
N ALA A 327 -8.53 -7.33 1.53
CA ALA A 327 -9.73 -7.13 0.72
C ALA A 327 -11.00 -7.34 1.56
N GLY A 328 -11.97 -6.43 1.46
CA GLY A 328 -13.26 -6.60 2.13
C GLY A 328 -14.01 -7.83 1.64
N LYS A 329 -13.87 -8.19 0.35
CA LYS A 329 -14.42 -9.39 -0.29
C LYS A 329 -13.28 -10.36 -0.61
N ASN A 330 -12.84 -10.46 -1.87
CA ASN A 330 -11.97 -11.54 -2.32
C ASN A 330 -10.54 -11.07 -2.61
N ILE A 331 -9.60 -11.99 -2.45
CA ILE A 331 -8.26 -11.90 -3.04
C ILE A 331 -8.15 -13.01 -4.09
N ILE A 332 -7.89 -12.65 -5.35
CA ILE A 332 -7.93 -13.56 -6.50
C ILE A 332 -6.61 -13.45 -7.25
N PHE A 333 -5.92 -14.57 -7.43
CA PHE A 333 -4.73 -14.65 -8.27
C PHE A 333 -5.14 -15.39 -9.54
N GLU A 334 -5.09 -14.73 -10.69
CA GLU A 334 -5.41 -15.34 -11.97
C GLU A 334 -4.38 -16.42 -12.35
N SER A 335 -4.79 -17.36 -13.22
CA SER A 335 -3.91 -18.47 -13.60
C SER A 335 -2.58 -18.01 -14.20
N GLY A 336 -1.47 -18.43 -13.58
CA GLY A 336 -0.11 -18.09 -13.99
C GLY A 336 0.44 -16.81 -13.36
N SER A 337 -0.37 -16.10 -12.57
CA SER A 337 0.08 -15.00 -11.73
C SER A 337 0.70 -15.50 -10.42
N GLY A 338 1.33 -14.62 -9.65
CA GLY A 338 1.81 -15.03 -8.33
C GLY A 338 2.67 -14.00 -7.63
N ILE A 339 3.00 -14.29 -6.38
CA ILE A 339 3.94 -13.50 -5.60
C ILE A 339 5.17 -14.35 -5.35
N ARG A 340 6.33 -13.80 -5.65
CA ARG A 340 7.64 -14.38 -5.34
C ARG A 340 8.38 -13.45 -4.40
N ALA A 341 8.26 -13.72 -3.10
CA ALA A 341 8.90 -12.96 -2.06
C ALA A 341 10.35 -13.42 -1.83
N GLY A 342 11.26 -12.45 -1.79
CA GLY A 342 12.67 -12.66 -1.44
C GLY A 342 12.87 -13.03 0.03
N LYS A 343 14.12 -13.00 0.47
CA LYS A 343 14.48 -13.27 1.87
C LYS A 343 13.92 -12.22 2.83
N ASN A 344 13.60 -12.65 4.05
CA ASN A 344 13.10 -11.84 5.15
C ASN A 344 11.75 -11.13 4.88
N TRP A 345 10.96 -11.61 3.93
CA TRP A 345 9.61 -11.10 3.67
C TRP A 345 8.54 -11.92 4.37
N ASN A 346 7.68 -11.23 5.11
CA ASN A 346 6.40 -11.77 5.54
C ASN A 346 5.32 -11.37 4.52
N VAL A 347 4.48 -12.32 4.09
CA VAL A 347 3.37 -12.06 3.16
C VAL A 347 2.07 -12.41 3.85
N SER A 348 1.16 -11.43 3.95
CA SER A 348 -0.14 -11.58 4.59
C SER A 348 -1.26 -11.28 3.60
N LEU A 349 -2.20 -12.23 3.43
CA LEU A 349 -3.41 -12.08 2.62
C LEU A 349 -4.62 -12.15 3.55
N ASN A 350 -5.43 -11.10 3.58
CA ASN A 350 -6.62 -11.00 4.42
C ASN A 350 -7.84 -10.75 3.53
N ALA A 351 -8.65 -11.77 3.28
CA ALA A 351 -9.89 -11.66 2.53
C ALA A 351 -11.10 -11.71 3.46
N GLY A 352 -12.15 -11.01 3.07
CA GLY A 352 -13.40 -11.01 3.77
C GLY A 352 -13.47 -10.04 4.95
N THR A 353 -12.65 -8.98 4.97
CA THR A 353 -12.57 -8.06 6.12
C THR A 353 -13.84 -7.24 6.34
N SER A 354 -14.72 -7.14 5.33
CA SER A 354 -16.05 -6.51 5.46
C SER A 354 -17.15 -7.49 5.87
N PHE A 355 -16.84 -8.78 6.05
CA PHE A 355 -17.80 -9.78 6.50
C PHE A 355 -18.18 -9.55 7.97
N VAL A 356 -19.49 -9.46 8.24
CA VAL A 356 -20.02 -9.18 9.58
C VAL A 356 -20.24 -10.48 10.34
N ALA A 357 -19.60 -10.63 11.51
CA ALA A 357 -19.77 -11.78 12.37
C ALA A 357 -21.24 -12.03 12.76
N GLY A 358 -21.66 -13.31 12.76
CA GLY A 358 -23.03 -13.72 13.04
C GLY A 358 -23.94 -13.84 11.80
N GLN A 359 -23.45 -13.44 10.61
CA GLN A 359 -24.10 -13.78 9.35
C GLN A 359 -23.90 -15.27 9.00
N PRO A 360 -24.78 -15.88 8.17
CA PRO A 360 -24.58 -17.25 7.69
C PRO A 360 -23.24 -17.42 6.96
N LYS A 361 -22.71 -18.66 6.96
CA LYS A 361 -21.53 -19.03 6.16
C LYS A 361 -21.68 -18.48 4.73
N PRO A 362 -20.70 -17.70 4.20
CA PRO A 362 -20.77 -17.22 2.83
C PRO A 362 -20.86 -18.38 1.82
N ALA A 363 -21.49 -18.13 0.67
CA ALA A 363 -21.45 -19.07 -0.44
C ALA A 363 -20.01 -19.20 -0.98
N SER A 364 -19.68 -20.36 -1.55
CA SER A 364 -18.42 -20.56 -2.29
C SER A 364 -18.23 -19.47 -3.36
N GLY A 365 -16.99 -19.03 -3.54
CA GLY A 365 -16.59 -17.93 -4.43
C GLY A 365 -16.80 -16.53 -3.83
N SER A 366 -16.98 -16.41 -2.51
CA SER A 366 -17.17 -15.13 -1.83
C SER A 366 -16.41 -15.04 -0.51
N TYR A 367 -15.85 -13.87 -0.23
CA TYR A 367 -15.07 -13.55 0.96
C TYR A 367 -13.90 -14.53 1.19
N GLY A 368 -13.26 -14.96 0.10
CA GLY A 368 -12.23 -15.98 0.09
C GLY A 368 -10.92 -15.56 -0.60
N ILE A 369 -9.93 -16.43 -0.49
CA ILE A 369 -8.64 -16.32 -1.19
C ILE A 369 -8.57 -17.42 -2.25
N TYR A 370 -8.34 -17.04 -3.49
CA TYR A 370 -8.40 -17.94 -4.65
C TYR A 370 -7.10 -17.85 -5.45
N LEU A 371 -6.31 -18.92 -5.48
CA LEU A 371 -5.15 -19.08 -6.34
C LEU A 371 -5.56 -19.95 -7.52
N ASP A 372 -5.97 -19.30 -8.61
CA ASP A 372 -6.60 -19.94 -9.75
C ASP A 372 -5.57 -20.66 -10.63
N GLY A 373 -5.94 -21.82 -11.18
CA GLY A 373 -5.11 -22.58 -12.10
C GLY A 373 -3.69 -22.82 -11.59
N ASN A 374 -2.71 -22.21 -12.26
CA ASN A 374 -1.30 -22.33 -11.93
C ASN A 374 -0.75 -21.14 -11.11
N ALA A 375 -1.62 -20.38 -10.46
CA ALA A 375 -1.22 -19.27 -9.60
C ALA A 375 -0.43 -19.75 -8.37
N TYR A 376 0.46 -18.92 -7.85
CA TYR A 376 1.29 -19.31 -6.72
C TYR A 376 1.64 -18.18 -5.76
N LEU A 377 1.97 -18.57 -4.53
CA LEU A 377 2.56 -17.69 -3.52
C LEU A 377 3.82 -18.37 -2.96
N GLN A 378 4.96 -17.74 -3.12
CA GLN A 378 6.24 -18.28 -2.68
C GLN A 378 7.00 -17.26 -1.85
N ALA A 379 7.57 -17.69 -0.72
CA ALA A 379 8.57 -16.93 0.04
C ALA A 379 9.86 -17.75 0.19
N GLN A 380 10.96 -17.08 0.54
CA GLN A 380 12.20 -17.79 0.87
C GLN A 380 12.11 -18.41 2.28
N ASP A 381 12.13 -17.58 3.31
CA ASP A 381 12.35 -17.96 4.71
C ASP A 381 11.40 -17.25 5.69
N GLY A 382 10.62 -16.27 5.21
CA GLY A 382 9.65 -15.54 6.02
C GLY A 382 8.31 -16.26 6.17
N LYS A 383 7.38 -15.57 6.84
CA LYS A 383 6.05 -16.09 7.15
C LYS A 383 5.07 -15.80 6.02
N ILE A 384 4.29 -16.81 5.63
CA ILE A 384 3.10 -16.65 4.79
C ILE A 384 1.87 -16.79 5.70
N SER A 385 0.94 -15.85 5.63
CA SER A 385 -0.29 -15.86 6.43
C SER A 385 -1.50 -15.56 5.57
N LEU A 386 -2.45 -16.47 5.55
CA LEU A 386 -3.71 -16.33 4.82
C LEU A 386 -4.86 -16.38 5.81
N THR A 387 -5.69 -15.34 5.83
CA THR A 387 -6.93 -15.30 6.60
C THR A 387 -8.08 -14.99 5.66
N ALA A 388 -9.06 -15.87 5.59
CA ALA A 388 -10.29 -15.69 4.83
C ALA A 388 -11.51 -15.86 5.76
N ALA A 389 -12.54 -15.03 5.55
CA ALA A 389 -13.81 -15.26 6.22
C ALA A 389 -14.42 -16.59 5.76
N ASN A 390 -14.46 -16.84 4.46
CA ASN A 390 -15.07 -18.04 3.91
C ASN A 390 -14.05 -19.16 3.68
N GLU A 391 -13.27 -19.10 2.62
CA GLU A 391 -12.48 -20.24 2.14
C GLU A 391 -11.13 -19.81 1.56
N VAL A 392 -10.19 -20.75 1.53
CA VAL A 392 -8.92 -20.63 0.82
C VAL A 392 -8.84 -21.76 -0.19
N GLN A 393 -8.64 -21.43 -1.46
CA GLN A 393 -8.54 -22.40 -2.54
C GLN A 393 -7.26 -22.17 -3.34
N VAL A 394 -6.50 -23.25 -3.55
CA VAL A 394 -5.31 -23.27 -4.38
C VAL A 394 -5.54 -24.29 -5.50
N GLY A 395 -5.32 -23.93 -6.77
CA GLY A 395 -5.30 -24.82 -7.94
C GLY A 395 -6.05 -26.16 -7.77
N TRP A 396 -7.37 -26.13 -7.89
CA TRP A 396 -8.26 -27.24 -7.54
C TRP A 396 -9.05 -27.77 -8.73
N SER A 397 -8.83 -29.01 -9.14
CA SER A 397 -9.45 -29.61 -10.33
C SER A 397 -10.92 -30.02 -10.18
N GLY A 398 -11.56 -29.73 -9.04
CA GLY A 398 -13.02 -29.61 -8.98
C GLY A 398 -13.83 -30.88 -8.83
N THR A 399 -13.22 -32.02 -8.55
CA THR A 399 -13.94 -33.30 -8.60
C THR A 399 -14.58 -33.72 -7.26
N ALA A 400 -14.18 -33.16 -6.11
CA ALA A 400 -14.91 -33.40 -4.86
C ALA A 400 -16.13 -32.47 -4.73
N ALA A 401 -17.33 -33.04 -4.73
CA ALA A 401 -18.62 -32.35 -4.72
C ALA A 401 -18.95 -31.54 -3.43
N THR A 402 -17.99 -31.33 -2.52
CA THR A 402 -18.23 -30.80 -1.18
C THR A 402 -17.34 -29.63 -0.76
N THR A 403 -16.40 -29.17 -1.60
CA THR A 403 -15.48 -28.06 -1.25
C THR A 403 -15.28 -27.11 -2.41
N GLY A 404 -16.13 -26.08 -2.46
CA GLY A 404 -15.89 -24.90 -3.30
C GLY A 404 -16.12 -25.06 -4.81
N SER A 405 -15.85 -23.98 -5.57
CA SER A 405 -15.88 -23.95 -7.03
C SER A 405 -14.59 -24.51 -7.63
N ALA A 406 -14.68 -25.36 -8.66
CA ALA A 406 -13.53 -25.89 -9.37
C ALA A 406 -12.66 -24.79 -10.01
N ASN A 407 -11.34 -24.83 -9.79
CA ASN A 407 -10.35 -24.04 -10.51
C ASN A 407 -9.10 -24.85 -10.87
N SER A 408 -9.20 -25.67 -11.92
CA SER A 408 -8.19 -26.68 -12.24
C SER A 408 -6.80 -26.09 -12.55
N GLY A 409 -5.79 -26.53 -11.81
CA GLY A 409 -4.38 -26.29 -12.12
C GLY A 409 -3.48 -26.74 -10.98
N THR A 410 -2.18 -26.50 -11.11
CA THR A 410 -1.15 -26.97 -10.17
C THR A 410 -0.57 -25.83 -9.33
N GLY A 411 -1.41 -24.86 -8.96
CA GLY A 411 -1.01 -23.79 -8.06
C GLY A 411 -0.50 -24.30 -6.71
N TYR A 412 0.25 -23.46 -6.01
CA TYR A 412 0.90 -23.83 -4.74
C TYR A 412 1.14 -22.61 -3.85
N ILE A 413 1.31 -22.88 -2.56
CA ILE A 413 1.80 -21.91 -1.57
C ILE A 413 3.02 -22.53 -0.89
N ASN A 414 4.19 -21.91 -0.98
CA ASN A 414 5.38 -22.48 -0.35
C ASN A 414 6.39 -21.50 0.24
N THR A 415 7.20 -22.04 1.15
CA THR A 415 8.47 -21.44 1.57
C THR A 415 9.62 -22.36 1.20
N LEU A 416 10.76 -21.79 0.78
CA LEU A 416 11.89 -22.58 0.25
C LEU A 416 12.96 -22.94 1.28
N ASN A 417 13.31 -22.02 2.18
CA ASN A 417 14.47 -22.08 3.09
C ASN A 417 14.04 -22.02 4.57
N GLY A 418 12.94 -22.67 4.91
CA GLY A 418 12.36 -22.64 6.27
C GLY A 418 11.10 -21.79 6.33
N GLY A 419 10.81 -21.20 7.49
CA GLY A 419 9.69 -20.28 7.68
C GLY A 419 8.43 -20.93 8.25
N GLU A 420 7.30 -20.25 8.06
CA GLU A 420 6.00 -20.67 8.59
C GLU A 420 4.89 -20.30 7.61
N ILE A 421 3.94 -21.21 7.42
CA ILE A 421 2.72 -20.98 6.65
C ILE A 421 1.52 -21.17 7.56
N ASP A 422 0.76 -20.09 7.77
CA ASP A 422 -0.48 -20.09 8.52
C ASP A 422 -1.66 -19.83 7.59
N VAL A 423 -2.66 -20.70 7.61
CA VAL A 423 -3.87 -20.57 6.80
C VAL A 423 -5.09 -20.70 7.70
N THR A 424 -5.99 -19.73 7.62
CA THR A 424 -7.26 -19.73 8.36
C THR A 424 -8.42 -19.41 7.41
N ALA A 425 -9.36 -20.34 7.29
CA ALA A 425 -10.68 -20.12 6.72
C ALA A 425 -11.71 -20.17 7.87
N THR A 426 -12.33 -19.05 8.20
CA THR A 426 -13.11 -18.95 9.46
C THR A 426 -14.37 -19.81 9.44
N TYR A 427 -15.12 -19.81 8.33
CA TYR A 427 -16.41 -20.52 8.22
C TYR A 427 -16.41 -21.65 7.18
N GLY A 428 -15.55 -21.58 6.19
CA GLY A 428 -15.51 -22.49 5.06
C GLY A 428 -14.25 -23.36 5.03
N ASP A 429 -13.93 -23.83 3.84
CA ASP A 429 -12.98 -24.90 3.63
C ASP A 429 -11.58 -24.36 3.29
N VAL A 430 -10.55 -25.16 3.54
CA VAL A 430 -9.21 -24.94 2.98
C VAL A 430 -8.91 -26.05 1.99
N ASN A 431 -8.63 -25.67 0.76
CA ASN A 431 -8.15 -26.55 -0.29
C ASN A 431 -6.70 -26.20 -0.63
N THR A 432 -5.82 -27.18 -0.49
CA THR A 432 -4.38 -26.96 -0.61
C THR A 432 -3.84 -27.16 -2.02
N GLY A 433 -4.70 -27.62 -2.95
CA GLY A 433 -4.39 -27.77 -4.36
C GLY A 433 -4.06 -29.18 -4.80
N SER A 434 -3.65 -29.31 -6.07
CA SER A 434 -3.48 -30.59 -6.77
C SER A 434 -2.11 -30.76 -7.43
N GLY A 435 -1.11 -29.97 -7.01
CA GLY A 435 0.25 -30.05 -7.55
C GLY A 435 0.92 -31.37 -7.18
N SER A 436 1.48 -32.10 -8.16
CA SER A 436 1.97 -33.49 -7.98
C SER A 436 3.45 -33.64 -7.54
N SER A 437 4.17 -32.54 -7.36
CA SER A 437 5.61 -32.53 -7.11
C SER A 437 5.95 -32.55 -5.63
N GLY A 438 6.57 -33.62 -5.11
CA GLY A 438 6.93 -33.75 -3.69
C GLY A 438 8.41 -33.99 -3.44
N PHE A 439 8.91 -35.17 -3.79
CA PHE A 439 10.31 -35.58 -3.60
C PHE A 439 10.97 -35.93 -4.94
N GLN A 440 12.28 -35.67 -5.03
CA GLN A 440 13.16 -36.22 -6.04
C GLN A 440 13.92 -37.41 -5.44
N TYR A 441 13.87 -38.57 -6.09
CA TYR A 441 14.55 -39.77 -5.60
C TYR A 441 15.95 -39.90 -6.22
N LEU A 442 16.94 -40.20 -5.38
CA LEU A 442 18.36 -40.21 -5.71
C LEU A 442 18.92 -41.64 -5.65
N ALA A 443 19.92 -41.93 -6.47
CA ALA A 443 20.60 -43.24 -6.47
C ALA A 443 21.53 -43.45 -5.25
N THR A 444 21.91 -42.38 -4.58
CA THR A 444 22.81 -42.38 -3.42
C THR A 444 22.18 -41.60 -2.26
N ALA A 445 22.62 -41.88 -1.03
CA ALA A 445 22.17 -41.17 0.17
C ALA A 445 22.23 -39.63 -0.05
N PRO A 446 21.20 -38.86 0.35
CA PRO A 446 20.06 -39.26 1.21
C PRO A 446 18.92 -40.07 0.54
N TYR A 447 19.08 -40.52 -0.72
CA TYR A 447 18.11 -41.30 -1.51
C TYR A 447 16.81 -40.57 -1.89
N PHE A 448 16.51 -39.46 -1.22
CA PHE A 448 15.50 -38.52 -1.64
C PHE A 448 15.86 -37.11 -1.15
N GLU A 449 15.37 -36.11 -1.85
CA GLU A 449 15.39 -34.71 -1.44
C GLU A 449 14.04 -34.05 -1.81
N PRO A 450 13.62 -33.00 -1.09
CA PRO A 450 12.44 -32.23 -1.48
C PRO A 450 12.58 -31.70 -2.91
N SER A 451 11.50 -31.75 -3.69
CA SER A 451 11.45 -31.07 -4.98
C SER A 451 11.57 -29.56 -4.77
N PRO A 452 12.29 -28.81 -5.63
CA PRO A 452 12.33 -27.35 -5.55
C PRO A 452 10.98 -26.68 -5.85
N THR A 453 10.01 -27.44 -6.37
CA THR A 453 8.66 -26.98 -6.69
C THR A 453 7.63 -27.86 -5.99
N VAL A 454 7.71 -27.99 -4.66
CA VAL A 454 6.70 -28.75 -3.91
C VAL A 454 5.29 -28.20 -4.19
N GLY A 455 4.33 -29.09 -4.41
CA GLY A 455 2.91 -28.75 -4.49
C GLY A 455 2.29 -28.48 -3.12
N GLY A 456 0.99 -28.20 -3.11
CA GLY A 456 0.24 -28.03 -1.88
C GLY A 456 0.50 -26.67 -1.20
N ILE A 457 0.18 -26.63 0.10
CA ILE A 457 0.58 -25.57 1.03
C ILE A 457 1.73 -26.10 1.88
N SER A 458 2.98 -25.82 1.48
CA SER A 458 4.11 -26.65 1.90
C SER A 458 5.40 -25.88 2.15
N THR A 459 6.22 -26.36 3.10
CA THR A 459 7.57 -25.84 3.35
C THR A 459 8.62 -26.82 2.80
N VAL A 460 9.58 -26.32 2.00
CA VAL A 460 10.55 -27.16 1.27
C VAL A 460 11.70 -27.62 2.17
N ALA A 461 12.38 -26.72 2.87
CA ALA A 461 13.49 -27.08 3.77
C ALA A 461 13.03 -27.65 5.12
N GLY A 462 11.77 -27.39 5.49
CA GLY A 462 11.19 -27.60 6.82
C GLY A 462 10.53 -26.29 7.30
N GLY A 463 10.05 -26.23 8.53
CA GLY A 463 9.24 -25.11 9.04
C GLY A 463 7.77 -25.46 9.19
N ASN A 464 7.03 -24.61 9.91
CA ASN A 464 5.68 -24.93 10.35
C ASN A 464 4.65 -24.75 9.24
N VAL A 465 3.67 -25.65 9.17
CA VAL A 465 2.45 -25.51 8.37
C VAL A 465 1.25 -25.65 9.31
N ASN A 466 0.49 -24.58 9.48
CA ASN A 466 -0.72 -24.57 10.30
C ASN A 466 -1.93 -24.24 9.44
N ILE A 467 -2.90 -25.14 9.36
CA ILE A 467 -4.13 -24.96 8.57
C ILE A 467 -5.32 -25.09 9.50
N THR A 468 -6.17 -24.07 9.51
CA THR A 468 -7.42 -24.04 10.28
C THR A 468 -8.58 -23.74 9.34
N ALA A 469 -9.60 -24.59 9.33
CA ALA A 469 -10.83 -24.41 8.55
C ALA A 469 -12.05 -24.56 9.45
N GLY A 470 -13.03 -23.65 9.32
CA GLY A 470 -14.35 -23.83 9.91
C GLY A 470 -15.13 -25.00 9.29
N GLY A 471 -14.83 -25.31 8.03
CA GLY A 471 -15.28 -26.49 7.31
C GLY A 471 -14.18 -27.55 7.19
N ASN A 472 -14.01 -28.08 5.99
CA ASN A 472 -13.07 -29.17 5.70
C ASN A 472 -11.66 -28.66 5.37
N VAL A 473 -10.66 -29.49 5.60
CA VAL A 473 -9.32 -29.32 5.01
C VAL A 473 -9.08 -30.44 4.01
N VAL A 474 -8.69 -30.07 2.79
CA VAL A 474 -8.53 -31.01 1.67
C VAL A 474 -7.17 -30.86 1.00
N SER A 475 -6.42 -31.96 0.93
CA SER A 475 -5.18 -32.10 0.14
C SER A 475 -5.25 -33.35 -0.73
N PHE A 476 -6.07 -33.29 -1.79
CA PHE A 476 -6.24 -34.40 -2.71
C PHE A 476 -5.75 -34.04 -4.12
N PRO A 477 -5.22 -35.01 -4.89
CA PRO A 477 -5.36 -34.95 -6.33
C PRO A 477 -6.86 -34.97 -6.65
N ALA A 478 -7.34 -34.17 -7.58
CA ALA A 478 -8.67 -34.41 -8.15
C ALA A 478 -8.78 -35.87 -8.63
N ASP A 479 -9.58 -36.62 -7.90
CA ASP A 479 -10.13 -37.97 -8.09
C ASP A 479 -9.61 -38.90 -9.20
N LEU A 480 -9.48 -40.19 -8.82
CA LEU A 480 -10.01 -41.41 -9.49
C LEU A 480 -9.01 -42.56 -9.55
N LYS A 481 -9.40 -43.68 -8.92
CA LYS A 481 -8.89 -45.01 -9.26
C LYS A 481 -9.36 -45.34 -10.68
N PHE A 482 -8.45 -45.46 -11.64
CA PHE A 482 -8.81 -46.11 -12.91
C PHE A 482 -8.84 -47.61 -12.65
N VAL A 483 -10.02 -48.22 -12.74
CA VAL A 483 -10.15 -49.66 -12.93
C VAL A 483 -10.07 -49.87 -14.43
N ASP A 484 -8.94 -50.38 -14.91
CA ASP A 484 -8.84 -50.76 -16.32
C ASP A 484 -9.85 -51.88 -16.65
N SER A 485 -10.01 -52.21 -17.94
CA SER A 485 -10.89 -53.31 -18.38
C SER A 485 -10.48 -54.69 -17.83
N SER A 486 -9.37 -54.78 -17.10
CA SER A 486 -8.85 -55.98 -16.43
C SER A 486 -9.08 -55.96 -14.91
N GLY A 487 -9.73 -54.94 -14.36
CA GLY A 487 -9.99 -54.84 -12.92
C GLY A 487 -8.84 -54.23 -12.11
N ASN A 488 -7.80 -53.74 -12.76
CA ASN A 488 -6.60 -53.24 -12.09
C ASN A 488 -6.77 -51.77 -11.70
N THR A 489 -6.67 -51.45 -10.41
CA THR A 489 -6.67 -50.08 -9.92
C THR A 489 -5.28 -49.45 -10.11
N THR A 490 -5.14 -48.52 -11.06
CA THR A 490 -3.98 -47.61 -11.08
C THR A 490 -4.31 -46.38 -10.25
N VAL A 491 -3.52 -46.17 -9.19
CA VAL A 491 -3.49 -44.91 -8.43
C VAL A 491 -2.70 -43.92 -9.28
N SER A 492 -3.32 -42.81 -9.67
CA SER A 492 -2.55 -41.67 -10.19
C SER A 492 -1.72 -41.10 -9.03
N PRO A 493 -0.38 -41.07 -9.09
CA PRO A 493 0.42 -40.44 -8.05
C PRO A 493 0.44 -38.94 -8.35
N ALA A 494 -0.51 -38.15 -7.86
CA ALA A 494 -0.53 -36.75 -8.30
C ALA A 494 -1.06 -35.72 -7.30
N ASP A 495 -0.80 -35.92 -6.01
CA ASP A 495 -0.61 -34.86 -5.03
C ASP A 495 0.32 -35.47 -3.97
N PRO A 496 1.58 -35.01 -3.83
CA PRO A 496 2.48 -35.51 -2.80
C PRO A 496 1.96 -35.14 -1.41
N GLY A 497 0.94 -34.28 -1.33
CA GLY A 497 0.34 -33.78 -0.13
C GLY A 497 0.81 -32.38 0.22
N THR A 498 0.33 -31.95 1.38
CA THR A 498 0.59 -30.65 2.00
C THR A 498 1.43 -30.85 3.25
N GLY A 499 2.44 -30.01 3.49
CA GLY A 499 3.15 -30.01 4.77
C GLY A 499 4.65 -29.69 4.68
N ALA A 500 5.44 -30.29 5.57
CA ALA A 500 6.87 -30.00 5.72
C ALA A 500 7.72 -31.12 5.11
N PHE A 501 8.38 -30.83 3.99
CA PHE A 501 9.09 -31.81 3.17
C PHE A 501 10.57 -31.97 3.53
N GLY A 502 11.20 -30.95 4.10
CA GLY A 502 12.64 -30.95 4.34
C GLY A 502 13.05 -31.48 5.70
N SER A 503 14.36 -31.56 5.91
CA SER A 503 14.96 -32.11 7.12
C SER A 503 15.05 -31.13 8.28
N GLU A 504 14.83 -29.82 8.05
CA GLU A 504 14.71 -28.85 9.13
C GLU A 504 13.43 -29.10 9.95
N ALA A 505 13.46 -28.76 11.23
CA ALA A 505 12.31 -29.00 12.11
C ALA A 505 11.11 -28.13 11.67
N GLY A 506 9.94 -28.75 11.62
CA GLY A 506 8.69 -28.07 11.31
C GLY A 506 7.49 -28.91 11.76
N ASN A 507 6.55 -28.27 12.45
CA ASN A 507 5.30 -28.96 12.84
C ASN A 507 4.25 -28.78 11.75
N VAL A 508 3.41 -29.81 11.56
CA VAL A 508 2.27 -29.74 10.66
C VAL A 508 1.00 -29.89 11.50
N THR A 509 0.20 -28.84 11.58
CA THR A 509 -1.02 -28.79 12.39
C THR A 509 -2.23 -28.50 11.53
N ILE A 510 -3.19 -29.42 11.52
CA ILE A 510 -4.45 -29.31 10.78
C ILE A 510 -5.62 -29.28 11.77
N ASN A 511 -6.45 -28.25 11.71
CA ASN A 511 -7.66 -28.12 12.52
C ASN A 511 -8.87 -27.90 11.59
N ALA A 512 -9.83 -28.82 11.59
CA ALA A 512 -11.05 -28.73 10.78
C ALA A 512 -12.31 -28.75 11.66
N GLY A 513 -13.20 -27.78 11.46
CA GLY A 513 -14.57 -27.83 12.00
C GLY A 513 -15.46 -28.84 11.26
N GLY A 514 -15.04 -29.27 10.07
CA GLY A 514 -15.56 -30.40 9.31
C GLY A 514 -14.61 -31.60 9.37
N SER A 515 -14.38 -32.22 8.21
CA SER A 515 -13.48 -33.37 8.03
C SER A 515 -12.11 -32.95 7.49
N VAL A 516 -11.12 -33.84 7.65
CA VAL A 516 -9.81 -33.71 7.02
C VAL A 516 -9.64 -34.85 6.02
N TYR A 517 -9.24 -34.50 4.81
CA TYR A 517 -9.04 -35.45 3.75
C TYR A 517 -7.77 -35.17 2.96
N GLY A 518 -7.05 -36.20 2.53
CA GLY A 518 -5.91 -36.03 1.63
C GLY A 518 -4.63 -36.69 2.11
N ASN A 519 -3.51 -36.21 1.57
CA ASN A 519 -2.16 -36.57 1.98
C ASN A 519 -1.52 -35.39 2.72
N PHE A 520 -0.94 -35.65 3.90
CA PHE A 520 -0.15 -34.67 4.63
C PHE A 520 1.27 -35.19 4.86
N VAL A 521 2.26 -34.33 4.64
CA VAL A 521 3.68 -34.69 4.69
C VAL A 521 4.36 -34.06 5.89
N LEU A 522 5.10 -34.87 6.64
CA LEU A 522 5.95 -34.43 7.73
C LEU A 522 7.24 -35.25 7.75
N VAL A 523 8.36 -34.63 7.42
CA VAL A 523 9.68 -35.29 7.45
C VAL A 523 10.36 -35.16 8.81
N ASN A 524 10.29 -34.00 9.47
CA ASN A 524 10.91 -33.78 10.77
C ASN A 524 10.10 -32.82 11.66
N GLY A 525 9.43 -33.33 12.68
CA GLY A 525 8.68 -32.54 13.65
C GLY A 525 7.51 -33.31 14.26
N VAL A 526 6.45 -32.58 14.64
CA VAL A 526 5.21 -33.16 15.18
C VAL A 526 4.05 -32.86 14.24
N GLY A 527 3.30 -33.91 13.90
CA GLY A 527 2.07 -33.83 13.10
C GLY A 527 0.87 -33.92 14.02
N THR A 528 -0.08 -33.00 13.86
CA THR A 528 -1.36 -33.01 14.60
C THR A 528 -2.51 -32.77 13.64
N ILE A 529 -3.50 -33.66 13.63
CA ILE A 529 -4.75 -33.50 12.88
C ILE A 529 -5.91 -33.56 13.87
N ASN A 530 -6.69 -32.49 13.94
CA ASN A 530 -7.93 -32.40 14.71
C ASN A 530 -9.08 -32.14 13.75
N ALA A 531 -10.13 -32.96 13.79
CA ALA A 531 -11.35 -32.72 13.05
C ALA A 531 -12.58 -33.05 13.89
N VAL A 532 -13.66 -32.30 13.70
CA VAL A 532 -14.98 -32.65 14.27
C VAL A 532 -15.65 -33.76 13.45
N GLY A 533 -15.38 -33.76 12.14
CA GLY A 533 -15.83 -34.76 11.19
C GLY A 533 -14.88 -35.96 11.09
N ASP A 534 -14.70 -36.44 9.86
CA ASP A 534 -13.89 -37.62 9.56
C ASP A 534 -12.40 -37.25 9.40
N ILE A 535 -11.50 -38.10 9.87
CA ILE A 535 -10.03 -38.02 9.66
C ILE A 535 -9.48 -39.29 8.99
N GLY A 536 -10.36 -40.07 8.36
CA GLY A 536 -10.05 -41.38 7.82
C GLY A 536 -10.21 -42.50 8.85
N SER A 537 -9.86 -43.71 8.43
CA SER A 537 -9.97 -44.92 9.24
C SER A 537 -8.58 -45.45 9.61
N PRO A 538 -8.44 -46.38 10.57
CA PRO A 538 -7.14 -46.99 10.88
C PRO A 538 -6.44 -47.63 9.67
N ASP A 539 -7.20 -48.09 8.66
CA ASP A 539 -6.68 -48.73 7.45
C ASP A 539 -6.41 -47.72 6.31
N SER A 540 -6.84 -46.47 6.47
CA SER A 540 -6.65 -45.36 5.52
C SER A 540 -6.80 -44.02 6.28
N PRO A 541 -5.87 -43.68 7.18
CA PRO A 541 -5.90 -42.40 7.88
C PRO A 541 -5.54 -41.27 6.91
N ALA A 542 -6.10 -40.09 7.14
CA ALA A 542 -5.69 -38.85 6.48
C ALA A 542 -4.24 -38.48 6.85
#